data_AF-A0A438GRY1-F1
#
_entry.id   AF-A0A438GRY1-F1
#
_cell.length_a   1.000
_cell.length_b   1.000
_cell.length_c   1.000
_cell.angle_alpha   90.00
_cell.angle_beta   90.00
_cell.angle_gamma   90.00
#
_symmetry.space_group_name_H-M   'P 1'
#
loop_
_entity.id
_entity.type
_entity.pdbx_description
1 polymer ?
#
loop_
_entity_poly.entity_id
_entity_poly.type
_entity_poly.pdbx_seq_one_letter_code
_entity_poly.pdbx_strand_id
1 'polypeptide(L)'
;MINRSEAEFIQGIFEDIVIRLNRTPLDMGCNIVGMDFHLKVLKSLIKVELDEVLMVGIYGIGGIGKTTISKAIYNDISSQFDGSSFLGNVGGKCEDGLLKLQRHFFKIS
;
A
#
# COMPACT_ATOMS: atom_id res chain seq x y z
N MET A 1 -29.60 -14.43 15.63
CA MET A 1 -28.19 -14.84 15.47
C MET A 1 -28.13 -15.70 14.22
N ILE A 2 -27.59 -15.16 13.13
CA ILE A 2 -27.39 -15.93 11.89
C ILE A 2 -26.08 -16.69 12.07
N ASN A 3 -26.13 -18.02 12.17
CA ASN A 3 -24.94 -18.84 12.09
C ASN A 3 -24.44 -18.76 10.65
N ARG A 4 -23.29 -18.09 10.45
CA ARG A 4 -22.50 -18.21 9.22
C ARG A 4 -22.26 -19.70 8.96
N SER A 5 -22.50 -20.15 7.74
CA SER A 5 -22.25 -21.54 7.37
C SER A 5 -20.75 -21.85 7.40
N GLU A 6 -20.39 -23.08 7.72
CA GLU A 6 -18.98 -23.52 7.69
C GLU A 6 -18.34 -23.27 6.32
N ALA A 7 -19.11 -23.41 5.24
CA ALA A 7 -18.69 -23.13 3.87
C ALA A 7 -18.29 -21.65 3.66
N GLU A 8 -19.09 -20.69 4.16
CA GLU A 8 -18.77 -19.26 4.08
C GLU A 8 -17.51 -18.91 4.88
N PHE A 9 -17.28 -19.58 6.01
CA PHE A 9 -16.07 -19.38 6.80
C PHE A 9 -14.83 -19.89 6.07
N ILE A 10 -14.90 -21.10 5.50
CA ILE A 10 -13.81 -21.69 4.70
C ILE A 10 -13.51 -20.82 3.48
N GLN A 11 -14.54 -20.31 2.80
CA GLN A 11 -14.38 -19.42 1.65
C GLN A 11 -13.62 -18.14 2.03
N GLY A 12 -13.98 -17.52 3.16
CA GLY A 12 -13.26 -16.34 3.65
C GLY A 12 -11.77 -16.61 3.93
N ILE A 13 -11.44 -17.77 4.52
CA ILE A 13 -10.04 -18.18 4.72
C ILE A 13 -9.32 -18.35 3.38
N PHE A 14 -9.98 -18.98 2.39
CA PHE A 14 -9.39 -19.21 1.08
C PHE A 14 -9.06 -17.89 0.37
N GLU A 15 -10.00 -16.94 0.37
CA GLU A 15 -9.81 -15.60 -0.21
C GLU A 15 -8.64 -14.87 0.47
N ASP A 16 -8.59 -14.89 1.80
CA ASP A 16 -7.50 -14.32 2.59
C ASP A 16 -6.13 -14.88 2.24
N ILE A 17 -6.05 -16.20 2.01
CA ILE A 17 -4.81 -16.88 1.62
C ILE A 17 -4.41 -16.47 0.21
N VAL A 18 -5.35 -16.46 -0.73
CA VAL A 18 -5.11 -16.08 -2.13
C VAL A 18 -4.61 -14.64 -2.22
N ILE A 19 -5.24 -13.73 -1.49
CA ILE A 19 -4.86 -12.31 -1.40
C ILE A 19 -3.43 -12.16 -0.84
N ARG A 20 -3.06 -12.94 0.16
CA ARG A 20 -1.71 -12.91 0.76
C ARG A 20 -0.65 -13.55 -0.14
N LEU A 21 -0.96 -14.61 -0.87
CA LEU A 21 -0.02 -15.35 -1.71
C LEU A 21 0.20 -14.74 -3.10
N ASN A 22 -0.82 -14.12 -3.69
CA ASN A 22 -0.69 -13.53 -5.04
C ASN A 22 0.08 -12.20 -5.07
N ARG A 23 0.51 -11.69 -3.91
CA ARG A 23 1.27 -10.44 -3.81
C ARG A 23 2.75 -10.72 -4.02
N THR A 24 3.29 -10.20 -5.12
CA THR A 24 4.74 -10.19 -5.36
C THR A 24 5.34 -8.92 -4.75
N PRO A 25 6.28 -9.02 -3.79
CA PRO A 25 6.93 -7.86 -3.24
C PRO A 25 7.65 -7.05 -4.32
N LEU A 26 7.63 -5.73 -4.19
CA LEU A 26 8.41 -4.84 -5.05
C LEU A 26 9.90 -5.00 -4.75
N ASP A 27 10.71 -5.06 -5.79
CA ASP A 27 12.17 -5.07 -5.65
C ASP A 27 12.65 -3.75 -5.03
N MET A 28 13.35 -3.90 -3.91
CA MET A 28 13.93 -2.81 -3.12
C MET A 28 15.45 -2.71 -3.27
N GLY A 29 16.09 -3.67 -3.94
CA GLY A 29 17.55 -3.79 -3.94
C GLY A 29 18.13 -4.25 -2.59
N CYS A 30 19.45 -4.36 -2.51
CA CYS A 30 20.17 -4.82 -1.33
C CYS A 30 20.62 -3.66 -0.44
N ASN A 31 20.87 -3.94 0.86
CA ASN A 31 21.55 -3.04 1.81
C ASN A 31 20.81 -1.73 2.17
N ILE A 32 19.52 -1.82 2.49
CA ILE A 32 18.76 -0.67 2.98
C ILE A 32 18.89 -0.57 4.50
N VAL A 33 19.73 0.35 4.97
CA VAL A 33 19.90 0.62 6.40
C VAL A 33 18.89 1.67 6.86
N GLY A 34 18.38 1.53 8.09
CA GLY A 34 17.49 2.52 8.71
C GLY A 34 16.03 2.46 8.24
N MET A 35 15.65 1.47 7.43
CA MET A 35 14.28 1.32 6.94
C MET A 35 13.27 1.12 8.08
N ASP A 36 13.66 0.39 9.13
CA ASP A 36 12.79 0.13 10.29
C ASP A 36 12.27 1.42 10.93
N PHE A 37 13.12 2.46 11.01
CA PHE A 37 12.73 3.78 11.51
C PHE A 37 11.68 4.43 10.61
N HIS A 38 11.91 4.44 9.29
CA HIS A 38 10.98 5.01 8.33
C HIS A 38 9.62 4.28 8.32
N LEU A 39 9.63 2.95 8.37
CA LEU A 39 8.41 2.15 8.46
C LEU A 39 7.65 2.44 9.74
N LYS A 40 8.33 2.52 10.89
CA LYS A 40 7.70 2.86 12.17
C LYS A 40 7.01 4.22 12.14
N VAL A 41 7.66 5.24 11.58
CA VAL A 41 7.07 6.58 11.42
C VAL A 41 5.85 6.52 10.49
N LEU A 42 5.97 5.89 9.32
CA LEU A 42 4.87 5.82 8.36
C LEU A 42 3.67 5.04 8.88
N LYS A 43 3.88 3.91 9.57
CA LYS A 43 2.80 3.14 10.22
C LYS A 43 2.08 3.94 11.30
N SER A 44 2.77 4.84 12.01
CA SER A 44 2.12 5.72 12.99
C SER A 44 1.21 6.77 12.34
N LEU A 45 1.49 7.14 11.09
CA LEU A 45 0.69 8.07 10.29
C LEU A 45 -0.46 7.35 9.59
N ILE A 46 -0.17 6.20 8.99
CA ILE A 46 -1.12 5.33 8.30
C ILE A 46 -1.80 4.47 9.35
N LYS A 47 -2.87 4.99 9.93
CA LYS A 47 -3.74 4.22 10.84
C LYS A 47 -4.53 3.19 10.03
N VAL A 48 -3.92 2.05 9.73
CA VAL A 48 -4.47 0.99 8.85
C VAL A 48 -5.83 0.48 9.30
N GLU A 49 -6.17 0.63 10.58
CA GLU A 49 -7.44 0.20 11.17
C GLU A 49 -8.62 1.17 10.91
N LEU A 50 -8.35 2.37 10.36
CA LEU A 50 -9.40 3.33 10.03
C LEU A 50 -9.85 3.14 8.58
N ASP A 51 -11.15 3.03 8.36
CA ASP A 51 -11.78 3.00 7.04
C ASP A 51 -11.90 4.42 6.43
N GLU A 52 -10.81 5.18 6.50
CA GLU A 52 -10.72 6.56 6.04
C GLU A 52 -9.72 6.71 4.89
N VAL A 53 -9.99 7.66 4.00
CA VAL A 53 -9.06 8.03 2.93
C VAL A 53 -7.92 8.89 3.50
N LEU A 54 -6.70 8.36 3.48
CA LEU A 54 -5.49 9.07 3.90
C LEU A 54 -4.50 9.26 2.75
N MET A 55 -3.90 10.46 2.66
CA MET A 55 -2.79 10.75 1.76
C MET A 55 -1.53 11.10 2.56
N VAL A 56 -0.44 10.37 2.33
CA VAL A 56 0.87 10.61 2.96
C VAL A 56 1.90 10.98 1.89
N GLY A 57 2.53 12.15 2.05
CA GLY A 57 3.57 12.64 1.15
C GLY A 57 4.99 12.39 1.68
N ILE A 58 5.86 11.78 0.87
CA ILE A 58 7.29 11.65 1.15
C ILE A 58 8.03 12.65 0.24
N TYR A 59 8.67 13.66 0.84
CA TYR A 59 9.36 14.73 0.13
C TYR A 59 10.81 14.88 0.59
N GLY A 60 11.62 15.60 -0.18
CA GLY A 60 13.05 15.80 0.10
C GLY A 60 13.91 15.80 -1.17
N ILE A 61 15.22 15.92 -1.00
CA ILE A 61 16.20 16.05 -2.08
C ILE A 61 16.19 14.83 -3.01
N GLY A 62 16.56 15.04 -4.28
CA GLY A 62 16.73 13.95 -5.26
C GLY A 62 17.71 12.89 -4.77
N GLY A 63 17.47 11.62 -5.11
CA GLY A 63 18.37 10.51 -4.75
C GLY A 63 18.32 10.02 -3.30
N ILE A 64 17.61 10.68 -2.38
CA ILE A 64 17.56 10.31 -0.95
C ILE A 64 16.76 9.01 -0.64
N GLY A 65 16.27 8.30 -1.65
CA GLY A 65 15.56 7.03 -1.45
C GLY A 65 14.04 7.15 -1.19
N LYS A 66 13.40 8.28 -1.51
CA LYS A 66 11.94 8.45 -1.34
C LYS A 66 11.11 7.31 -1.93
N THR A 67 11.39 6.95 -3.18
CA THR A 67 10.72 5.84 -3.88
C THR A 67 11.01 4.50 -3.20
N THR A 68 12.21 4.30 -2.67
CA THR A 68 12.58 3.09 -1.92
C THR A 68 11.75 2.98 -0.63
N ILE A 69 11.58 4.09 0.11
CA ILE A 69 10.73 4.14 1.29
C ILE A 69 9.26 3.84 0.93
N SER A 70 8.75 4.41 -0.16
CA SER A 70 7.39 4.11 -0.66
C SER A 70 7.19 2.64 -1.00
N LYS A 71 8.19 1.99 -1.63
CA LYS A 71 8.14 0.55 -1.92
C LYS A 71 8.14 -0.29 -0.64
N ALA A 72 8.97 0.08 0.34
CA ALA A 72 9.07 -0.64 1.60
C ALA A 72 7.76 -0.63 2.38
N ILE A 73 7.13 0.55 2.54
CA ILE A 73 5.84 0.62 3.23
C ILE A 73 4.76 -0.14 2.47
N TYR A 74 4.74 -0.07 1.13
CA TYR A 74 3.81 -0.83 0.31
C TYR A 74 3.94 -2.35 0.53
N ASN A 75 5.16 -2.88 0.47
CA ASN A 75 5.42 -4.30 0.71
C ASN A 75 4.97 -4.75 2.10
N ASP A 76 5.08 -3.87 3.09
CA ASP A 76 4.77 -4.18 4.48
C ASP A 76 3.26 -4.16 4.79
N ILE A 77 2.51 -3.18 4.27
CA ILE A 77 1.09 -3.01 4.63
C ILE A 77 0.10 -3.46 3.56
N SER A 78 0.53 -3.64 2.30
CA SER A 78 -0.38 -3.99 1.20
C SER A 78 -1.21 -5.24 1.52
N SER A 79 -0.64 -6.21 2.25
CA SER A 79 -1.32 -7.45 2.63
C SER A 79 -2.58 -7.23 3.49
N GLN A 80 -2.70 -6.08 4.13
CA GLN A 80 -3.75 -5.73 5.10
C GLN A 80 -4.98 -5.09 4.44
N PHE A 81 -4.94 -4.85 3.13
CA PHE A 81 -6.05 -4.29 2.36
C PHE A 81 -6.62 -5.35 1.41
N ASP A 82 -7.90 -5.26 1.07
CA ASP A 82 -8.54 -6.13 0.06
C ASP A 82 -7.96 -5.90 -1.34
N GLY A 83 -7.59 -4.64 -1.62
CA GLY A 83 -6.98 -4.22 -2.88
C GLY A 83 -5.77 -3.33 -2.65
N SER A 84 -4.74 -3.47 -3.48
CA SER A 84 -3.50 -2.69 -3.36
C SER A 84 -2.80 -2.56 -4.70
N SER A 85 -2.30 -1.37 -5.06
CA SER A 85 -1.50 -1.17 -6.28
C SER A 85 -0.32 -0.22 -6.01
N PHE A 86 0.75 -0.39 -6.78
CA PHE A 86 1.90 0.52 -6.75
C PHE A 86 2.13 1.12 -8.13
N LEU A 87 2.03 2.45 -8.23
CA LEU A 87 2.34 3.18 -9.45
C LEU A 87 3.72 3.82 -9.34
N GLY A 88 4.72 3.18 -9.97
CA GLY A 88 6.07 3.71 -10.07
C GLY A 88 6.23 4.73 -11.21
N ASN A 89 7.32 5.51 -11.15
CA ASN A 89 7.78 6.36 -12.24
C ASN A 89 6.73 7.34 -12.81
N VAL A 90 5.92 7.94 -11.95
CA VAL A 90 4.91 8.96 -12.32
C VAL A 90 5.52 10.30 -12.74
N GLY A 91 6.86 10.37 -12.85
CA GLY A 91 7.63 11.53 -13.27
C GLY A 91 7.56 11.75 -14.78
N GLY A 92 6.38 12.08 -15.29
CA GLY A 92 6.16 12.59 -16.64
C GLY A 92 5.26 13.82 -16.55
N LYS A 93 5.66 14.91 -17.21
CA LYS A 93 4.97 16.21 -17.25
C LYS A 93 3.44 16.04 -17.38
N CYS A 94 2.74 16.09 -16.26
CA CYS A 94 1.29 16.22 -16.24
C CYS A 94 0.99 17.19 -15.11
N GLU A 95 0.70 18.44 -15.45
CA GLU A 95 0.23 19.47 -14.50
C GLU A 95 -1.00 18.98 -13.71
N ASP A 96 -1.75 18.02 -14.26
CA ASP A 96 -2.89 17.35 -13.62
C ASP A 96 -2.60 15.93 -13.09
N GLY A 97 -1.35 15.46 -13.09
CA GLY A 97 -1.01 14.05 -12.85
C GLY A 97 -1.54 13.54 -11.50
N LEU A 98 -1.35 14.33 -10.44
CA LEU A 98 -1.84 14.01 -9.10
C LEU A 98 -3.37 14.00 -9.03
N LEU A 99 -4.04 15.00 -9.62
CA LEU A 99 -5.51 15.07 -9.65
C LEU A 99 -6.13 13.96 -10.52
N LYS A 100 -5.45 13.55 -11.59
CA LYS A 100 -5.84 12.40 -12.42
C LYS A 100 -5.66 11.09 -11.66
N LEU A 101 -4.55 10.89 -10.96
CA LEU A 101 -4.35 9.74 -10.07
C LEU A 101 -5.40 9.71 -8.97
N GLN A 102 -5.63 10.84 -8.31
CA GLN A 102 -6.64 10.98 -7.27
C GLN A 102 -8.01 10.57 -7.84
N ARG A 103 -8.42 11.12 -8.98
CA ARG A 103 -9.69 10.73 -9.62
C ARG A 103 -9.73 9.27 -10.07
N HIS A 104 -8.60 8.65 -10.41
CA HIS A 104 -8.57 7.24 -10.79
C HIS A 104 -8.79 6.32 -9.58
N PHE A 105 -8.16 6.62 -8.44
CA PHE A 105 -8.24 5.77 -7.24
C PHE A 105 -9.44 6.08 -6.34
N PHE A 106 -9.89 7.34 -6.27
CA PHE A 106 -10.97 7.77 -5.35
C PHE A 106 -12.36 7.88 -6.00
N LYS A 107 -12.52 7.53 -7.29
CA LYS A 107 -13.85 7.40 -7.93
C LYS A 107 -14.46 6.00 -7.82
N ILE A 108 -13.74 5.06 -7.20
CA ILE A 108 -14.16 3.65 -7.05
C ILE A 108 -14.78 3.40 -5.67
N SER A 109 -15.12 4.47 -4.93
CA SER A 109 -15.91 4.42 -3.69
C SER A 109 -17.33 4.90 -3.94
#